data_AF-A0A2N4TY22-F1
#
_entry.id   AF-A0A2N4TY22-F1
#
_cell.length_a   1.000
_cell.length_b   1.000
_cell.length_c   1.000
_cell.angle_alpha   90.00
_cell.angle_beta   90.00
_cell.angle_gamma   90.00
#
_symmetry.space_group_name_H-M   'P 1'
#
loop_
_entity.id
_entity.type
_entity.pdbx_description
1 polymer ?
#
loop_
_entity_poly.entity_id
_entity_poly.type
_entity_poly.pdbx_seq_one_letter_code
_entity_poly.pdbx_strand_id
1 'polypeptide(L)'
;MAEEIIIDCKFLTHTGGTKFYEVIQLHNVAAKRFVLVKRWGKKGVMESGGETKVEVFTDVRKCQHAAHKILEEKRKGKPGQGSYENFLAHFGLHGRAGTLTHGRAFEAIRDHYGVQAAEHLSHELMLGAFAAEPEQAPEVVFEKPATPIDRGDTWGSW
;
A
#
# COMPACT_ATOMS: atom_id res chain seq x y z
N MET A 1 -20.40 9.22 13.19
CA MET A 1 -19.25 9.99 12.67
C MET A 1 -18.57 9.09 11.66
N ALA A 2 -18.25 9.57 10.46
CA ALA A 2 -17.50 8.77 9.50
C ALA A 2 -16.14 8.43 10.13
N GLU A 3 -15.73 7.17 10.05
CA GLU A 3 -14.44 6.76 10.59
C GLU A 3 -13.36 7.16 9.58
N GLU A 4 -12.51 8.10 9.99
CA GLU A 4 -11.54 8.78 9.15
C GLU A 4 -10.11 8.39 9.52
N ILE A 5 -9.27 8.25 8.49
CA ILE A 5 -7.83 8.03 8.59
C ILE A 5 -7.10 9.24 8.06
N ILE A 6 -6.21 9.78 8.88
CA ILE A 6 -5.28 10.85 8.46
C ILE A 6 -3.99 10.20 7.98
N ILE A 7 -3.57 10.55 6.77
CA ILE A 7 -2.38 10.02 6.11
C ILE A 7 -1.37 11.15 5.90
N ASP A 8 -0.24 11.07 6.60
CA ASP A 8 0.89 11.99 6.45
C ASP A 8 2.09 11.29 5.83
N CYS A 9 2.47 11.70 4.62
CA CYS A 9 3.55 11.06 3.87
C CYS A 9 4.78 11.97 3.74
N LYS A 10 5.98 11.40 3.89
CA LYS A 10 7.26 12.04 3.58
C LYS A 10 8.12 11.10 2.75
N PHE A 11 8.44 11.51 1.54
CA PHE A 11 9.33 10.78 0.64
C PHE A 11 10.68 11.47 0.60
N LEU A 12 11.74 10.68 0.74
CA LEU A 12 13.10 11.16 0.75
C LEU A 12 13.92 10.40 -0.30
N THR A 13 14.82 11.12 -0.97
CA THR A 13 15.77 10.52 -1.91
C THR A 13 17.19 10.79 -1.47
N HIS A 14 18.07 9.81 -1.67
CA HIS A 14 19.47 9.96 -1.34
C HIS A 14 20.14 10.96 -2.30
N THR A 15 20.87 11.94 -1.76
CA THR A 15 21.66 12.90 -2.52
C THR A 15 22.79 12.17 -3.24
N GLY A 16 22.87 12.28 -4.57
CA GLY A 16 23.88 11.59 -5.38
C GLY A 16 23.79 10.06 -5.40
N GLY A 17 22.70 9.47 -4.90
CA GLY A 17 22.54 8.00 -4.80
C GLY A 17 21.28 7.47 -5.46
N THR A 18 21.18 6.14 -5.53
CA THR A 18 20.04 5.40 -6.11
C THR A 18 19.10 4.88 -5.04
N LYS A 19 19.12 5.43 -3.82
CA LYS A 19 18.26 4.97 -2.71
C LYS A 19 17.13 5.94 -2.43
N PHE A 20 16.03 5.40 -1.90
CA PHE A 20 14.93 6.18 -1.35
C PHE A 20 14.58 5.72 0.06
N TYR A 21 13.90 6.61 0.78
CA TYR A 21 13.33 6.33 2.09
C TYR A 21 11.96 7.01 2.18
N GLU A 22 10.97 6.30 2.69
CA GLU A 22 9.60 6.75 2.82
C GLU A 22 9.18 6.59 4.28
N VAL A 23 8.49 7.61 4.80
CA VAL A 23 7.89 7.62 6.12
C VAL A 23 6.43 8.00 5.95
N ILE A 24 5.51 7.08 6.26
CA ILE A 24 4.07 7.32 6.25
C ILE A 24 3.52 7.15 7.66
N GLN A 25 2.75 8.13 8.12
CA GLN A 25 1.98 8.02 9.35
C GLN A 25 0.51 7.87 8.98
N LEU A 26 -0.14 6.87 9.57
CA LEU A 26 -1.56 6.58 9.41
C LEU A 26 -2.21 6.73 10.78
N HIS A 27 -3.19 7.62 10.91
CA HIS A 27 -3.83 7.91 12.19
C HIS A 27 -5.31 7.56 12.15
N ASN A 28 -5.71 6.55 12.93
CA ASN A 28 -7.09 6.35 13.33
C ASN A 28 -7.30 6.96 14.72
N VAL A 29 -7.75 8.22 14.74
CA VAL A 29 -7.93 8.98 15.99
C VAL A 29 -9.06 8.37 16.83
N ALA A 30 -10.12 7.87 16.20
CA ALA A 30 -11.26 7.27 16.88
C ALA A 30 -10.86 5.99 17.63
N ALA A 31 -10.08 5.12 16.99
CA ALA A 31 -9.59 3.88 17.59
C ALA A 31 -8.35 4.05 18.48
N LYS A 32 -7.79 5.27 18.58
CA LYS A 32 -6.49 5.55 19.22
C LYS A 32 -5.37 4.64 18.69
N ARG A 33 -5.37 4.40 17.37
CA ARG A 33 -4.36 3.61 16.66
C ARG A 33 -3.57 4.50 15.72
N PHE A 34 -2.27 4.53 15.90
CA PHE A 34 -1.35 5.34 15.09
C PHE A 34 -0.25 4.43 14.57
N VAL A 35 -0.13 4.34 13.25
CA VAL A 35 0.81 3.43 12.60
C VAL A 35 1.85 4.25 11.85
N LEU A 36 3.12 3.90 12.08
CA LEU A 36 4.26 4.43 11.37
C LEU A 36 4.79 3.36 10.42
N VAL A 37 4.70 3.65 9.12
CA VAL A 37 5.27 2.81 8.07
C VAL A 37 6.57 3.44 7.59
N LYS A 38 7.62 2.63 7.57
CA LYS A 38 8.94 2.99 7.05
C LYS A 38 9.19 2.10 5.85
N ARG A 39 9.49 2.68 4.69
CA ARG A 39 9.86 1.92 3.50
C ARG A 39 11.17 2.42 2.91
N TRP A 40 12.01 1.52 2.44
CA TRP A 40 13.29 1.90 1.82
C TRP A 40 13.68 0.94 0.71
N GLY A 41 14.50 1.42 -0.21
CA GLY A 41 14.95 0.60 -1.32
C GLY A 41 15.75 1.38 -2.35
N LYS A 42 15.83 0.81 -3.55
CA LYS A 42 16.43 1.47 -4.72
C LYS A 42 15.37 2.30 -5.46
N LYS A 43 15.75 3.48 -5.96
CA LYS A 43 14.88 4.41 -6.73
C LYS A 43 14.19 3.71 -7.91
N GLY A 44 14.88 2.81 -8.59
CA GLY A 44 14.31 2.06 -9.73
C GLY A 44 13.10 1.19 -9.39
N VAL A 45 12.83 0.93 -8.11
CA VAL A 45 11.66 0.17 -7.63
C VAL A 45 10.82 0.97 -6.63
N MET A 46 10.91 2.30 -6.63
CA MET A 46 10.25 3.12 -5.60
C MET A 46 8.73 3.13 -5.68
N GLU A 47 8.15 2.81 -6.83
CA GLU A 47 6.69 2.74 -6.99
C GLU A 47 6.15 1.42 -6.43
N SER A 48 6.76 0.29 -6.78
CA SER A 48 6.19 -1.06 -6.51
C SER A 48 7.00 -1.94 -5.56
N GLY A 49 8.20 -1.54 -5.13
CA GLY A 49 9.10 -2.39 -4.36
C GLY A 49 9.78 -1.70 -3.17
N GLY A 50 10.74 -2.39 -2.56
CA GLY A 50 11.41 -1.93 -1.34
C GLY A 50 10.98 -2.72 -0.11
N GLU A 51 11.73 -2.54 0.97
CA GLU A 51 11.49 -3.20 2.25
C GLU A 51 10.66 -2.28 3.13
N THR A 52 9.71 -2.86 3.86
CA THR A 52 8.79 -2.13 4.72
C THR A 52 8.92 -2.60 6.17
N LYS A 53 8.87 -1.65 7.11
CA LYS A 53 8.75 -1.91 8.54
C LYS A 53 7.59 -1.10 9.10
N VAL A 54 6.75 -1.77 9.87
CA VAL A 54 5.56 -1.20 10.51
C VAL A 54 5.80 -1.10 12.02
N GLU A 55 5.47 0.04 12.61
CA GLU A 55 5.49 0.27 14.05
C GLU A 55 4.15 0.86 14.49
N VAL A 56 3.58 0.32 15.56
CA VAL A 56 2.22 0.64 16.01
C VAL A 56 2.27 1.32 17.37
N PHE A 57 1.51 2.39 17.51
CA PHE A 57 1.46 3.25 18.67
C PHE A 57 0.01 3.45 19.12
N THR A 58 -0.16 3.63 20.43
CA THR A 58 -1.43 4.03 21.06
C THR A 58 -1.48 5.52 21.42
N ASP A 59 -0.38 6.24 21.15
CA ASP A 59 -0.22 7.67 21.42
C ASP A 59 0.32 8.37 20.17
N VAL A 60 -0.44 9.35 19.66
CA VAL A 60 -0.10 10.12 18.47
C VAL A 60 1.24 10.86 18.62
N ARG A 61 1.55 11.38 19.81
CA ARG A 61 2.79 12.14 20.03
C ARG A 61 4.01 11.23 19.93
N LYS A 62 3.90 9.98 20.38
CA LYS A 62 4.97 8.99 20.24
C LYS A 62 5.18 8.60 18.79
N CYS A 63 4.10 8.41 18.03
CA CYS A 63 4.17 8.14 16.58
C CYS A 63 4.87 9.31 15.85
N GLN A 64 4.41 10.54 16.08
CA GLN A 64 4.98 11.76 15.49
C GLN A 64 6.45 11.96 15.86
N HIS A 65 6.80 11.75 17.14
CA HIS A 65 8.17 11.85 17.59
C HIS A 65 9.08 10.81 16.91
N ALA A 66 8.61 9.56 16.80
CA ALA A 66 9.34 8.50 16.11
C ALA A 66 9.55 8.83 14.62
N ALA A 67 8.51 9.32 13.93
CA ALA A 67 8.59 9.77 12.54
C ALA A 67 9.60 10.91 12.40
N HIS A 68 9.51 11.94 13.25
CA HIS A 68 10.40 13.10 13.19
C HIS A 68 11.86 12.72 13.43
N LYS A 69 12.13 11.90 14.45
CA LYS A 69 13.47 11.40 14.76
C LYS A 69 14.11 10.72 13.55
N ILE A 70 13.37 9.87 12.85
CA ILE A 70 13.88 9.16 11.66
C ILE A 70 14.15 10.14 10.52
N LEU A 71 13.24 11.08 10.27
CA LEU A 71 13.43 12.09 9.23
C LEU A 71 14.68 12.94 9.50
N GLU A 72 14.91 13.36 10.74
CA GLU A 72 16.13 14.06 11.11
C GLU A 72 17.38 13.21 10.91
N GLU A 73 17.36 11.96 11.38
CA GLU A 73 18.50 11.03 11.22
C GLU A 73 18.85 10.81 9.75
N LYS A 74 17.85 10.67 8.88
CA LYS A 74 18.07 10.49 7.42
C LYS A 74 18.57 11.76 6.75
N ARG A 75 18.08 12.94 7.15
CA ARG A 75 18.48 14.23 6.59
C ARG A 75 19.88 14.66 7.02
N LYS A 76 20.24 14.45 8.28
CA LYS A 76 21.60 14.75 8.80
C LYS A 76 22.68 13.95 8.06
N GLY A 77 22.31 12.76 7.56
CA GLY A 77 23.28 11.85 6.93
C GLY A 77 24.25 11.29 7.97
N LYS A 78 25.08 10.33 7.54
CA LYS A 78 26.24 9.90 8.33
C LYS A 78 27.51 10.33 7.60
N PRO A 79 28.60 10.66 8.32
CA PRO A 79 29.89 10.95 7.70
C PRO A 79 30.26 9.85 6.68
N GLY A 80 30.52 10.24 5.44
CA GLY A 80 30.86 9.32 4.35
C GLY A 80 29.71 8.53 3.70
N GLN A 81 28.47 8.68 4.16
CA GLN A 81 27.31 7.96 3.60
C GLN A 81 26.28 8.85 2.88
N GLY A 82 26.52 10.17 2.78
CA GLY A 82 25.57 11.11 2.16
C GLY A 82 24.32 11.38 3.00
N SER A 83 23.45 12.25 2.49
CA SER A 83 22.20 12.67 3.14
C SER A 83 21.00 12.30 2.27
N TYR A 84 19.80 12.38 2.89
CA TYR A 84 18.53 12.27 2.19
C TYR A 84 17.85 13.64 2.11
N GLU A 85 17.30 13.97 0.95
CA GLU A 85 16.55 15.20 0.70
C GLU A 85 15.08 14.89 0.46
N ASN A 86 14.21 15.86 0.77
CA ASN A 86 12.79 15.74 0.48
C ASN A 86 12.57 15.67 -1.03
N PHE A 87 11.69 14.77 -1.44
CA PHE A 87 11.22 14.68 -2.81
C PHE A 87 9.71 14.72 -2.82
N LEU A 88 9.14 15.51 -3.73
CA LEU A 88 7.71 15.62 -3.88
C LEU A 88 7.21 14.47 -4.77
N ALA A 89 6.76 13.39 -4.14
CA ALA A 89 6.12 12.27 -4.81
C ALA A 89 4.62 12.56 -5.01
N HIS A 90 4.09 12.23 -6.18
CA HIS A 90 2.67 12.36 -6.53
C HIS A 90 2.00 11.02 -6.87
N PHE A 91 2.68 9.90 -6.62
CA PHE A 91 2.21 8.55 -6.90
C PHE A 91 1.75 7.84 -5.61
N GLY A 92 0.93 6.80 -5.78
CA GLY A 92 0.45 5.95 -4.68
C GLY A 92 -0.15 6.73 -3.52
N LEU A 93 0.24 6.41 -2.28
CA LEU A 93 -0.25 7.09 -1.07
C LEU A 93 0.14 8.57 -1.02
N HIS A 94 1.27 8.97 -1.62
CA HIS A 94 1.69 10.37 -1.62
C HIS A 94 0.76 11.27 -2.43
N GLY A 95 0.17 10.75 -3.51
CA GLY A 95 -0.85 11.45 -4.31
C GLY A 95 -2.22 11.51 -3.64
N ARG A 96 -2.45 10.73 -2.57
CA ARG A 96 -3.73 10.60 -1.86
C ARG A 96 -3.63 10.98 -0.37
N ALA A 97 -2.56 11.66 0.03
CA ALA A 97 -2.33 12.08 1.41
C ALA A 97 -3.41 13.07 1.88
N GLY A 98 -3.68 13.08 3.19
CA GLY A 98 -4.78 13.84 3.79
C GLY A 98 -5.74 12.95 4.58
N THR A 99 -6.98 13.41 4.73
CA THR A 99 -8.03 12.68 5.46
C THR A 99 -8.87 11.84 4.50
N LEU A 100 -8.93 10.53 4.74
CA LEU A 100 -9.71 9.58 3.94
C LEU A 100 -10.70 8.83 4.82
N THR A 101 -11.83 8.41 4.25
CA THR A 101 -12.68 7.40 4.90
C THR A 101 -11.94 6.06 4.95
N HIS A 102 -12.28 5.20 5.90
CA HIS A 102 -11.60 3.91 6.04
C HIS A 102 -11.52 3.08 4.75
N GLY A 103 -12.61 2.97 3.97
CA GLY A 103 -12.61 2.22 2.71
C GLY A 103 -11.65 2.82 1.67
N ARG A 104 -11.61 4.15 1.56
CA ARG A 104 -10.66 4.85 0.67
C ARG A 104 -9.21 4.73 1.16
N ALA A 105 -9.00 4.70 2.48
CA ALA A 105 -7.69 4.44 3.06
C ALA A 105 -7.21 3.02 2.75
N PHE A 106 -8.07 2.01 2.89
CA PHE A 106 -7.78 0.62 2.51
C PHE A 106 -7.36 0.53 1.04
N GLU A 107 -8.17 1.08 0.13
CA GLU A 107 -7.87 1.11 -1.31
C GLU A 107 -6.52 1.78 -1.60
N ALA A 108 -6.26 2.95 -0.99
CA ALA A 108 -5.01 3.67 -1.18
C ALA A 108 -3.79 2.91 -0.66
N ILE A 109 -3.90 2.23 0.48
CA ILE A 109 -2.84 1.40 1.05
C ILE A 109 -2.60 0.17 0.17
N ARG A 110 -3.66 -0.48 -0.31
CA ARG A 110 -3.60 -1.63 -1.23
C ARG A 110 -2.91 -1.27 -2.53
N ASP A 111 -3.28 -0.15 -3.13
CA ASP A 111 -2.68 0.30 -4.40
C ASP A 111 -1.18 0.64 -4.23
N HIS A 112 -0.76 1.07 -3.04
CA HIS A 112 0.63 1.51 -2.78
C HIS A 112 1.56 0.41 -2.28
N TYR A 113 1.08 -0.50 -1.43
CA TYR A 113 1.88 -1.56 -0.81
C TYR A 113 1.46 -2.99 -1.19
N GLY A 114 0.36 -3.15 -1.92
CA GLY A 114 -0.23 -4.45 -2.23
C GLY A 114 -1.21 -4.96 -1.17
N VAL A 115 -1.93 -6.04 -1.52
CA VAL A 115 -3.04 -6.59 -0.72
C VAL A 115 -2.61 -7.03 0.67
N GLN A 116 -1.54 -7.80 0.79
CA GLN A 116 -1.09 -8.33 2.09
C GLN A 116 -0.74 -7.22 3.09
N ALA A 117 -0.06 -6.16 2.62
CA ALA A 117 0.28 -5.02 3.46
C ALA A 117 -0.98 -4.23 3.84
N ALA A 118 -1.95 -4.10 2.93
CA ALA A 118 -3.23 -3.45 3.22
C ALA A 118 -4.02 -4.19 4.29
N GLU A 119 -4.13 -5.51 4.21
CA GLU A 119 -4.81 -6.33 5.23
C GLU A 119 -4.14 -6.17 6.60
N HIS A 120 -2.80 -6.29 6.65
CA HIS A 120 -2.06 -6.12 7.90
C HIS A 120 -2.24 -4.71 8.49
N LEU A 121 -2.07 -3.66 7.68
CA LEU A 121 -2.22 -2.27 8.14
C LEU A 121 -3.66 -1.95 8.55
N SER A 122 -4.65 -2.54 7.88
CA SER A 122 -6.07 -2.35 8.21
C SER A 122 -6.43 -3.00 9.54
N HIS A 123 -5.83 -4.15 9.84
CA HIS A 123 -5.92 -4.77 11.15
C HIS A 123 -5.31 -3.87 12.23
N GLU A 124 -4.07 -3.38 12.03
CA GLU A 124 -3.39 -2.52 13.01
C GLU A 124 -4.11 -1.18 13.24
N LEU A 125 -4.72 -0.62 12.19
CA LEU A 125 -5.49 0.62 12.24
C LEU A 125 -6.92 0.42 12.74
N MET A 126 -7.36 -0.82 12.98
CA MET A 126 -8.74 -1.14 13.34
C MET A 126 -9.75 -0.51 12.37
N LEU A 127 -9.50 -0.65 11.06
CA LEU A 127 -10.44 -0.10 10.07
C LEU A 127 -11.80 -0.83 10.12
N GLY A 128 -11.88 -1.99 10.74
CA GLY A 128 -13.06 -2.86 10.66
C GLY A 128 -12.95 -3.78 9.45
N ALA A 129 -13.90 -4.69 9.31
CA ALA A 129 -13.94 -5.64 8.20
C ALA A 129 -14.33 -4.91 6.90
N PHE A 130 -13.36 -4.25 6.26
CA PHE A 130 -13.41 -4.06 4.83
C PHE A 130 -13.07 -5.41 4.23
N ALA A 131 -14.08 -6.28 4.16
CA ALA A 131 -14.09 -7.25 3.09
C ALA A 131 -13.90 -6.39 1.83
N ALA A 132 -12.76 -6.54 1.16
CA ALA A 132 -12.72 -6.24 -0.25
C ALA A 132 -14.00 -6.88 -0.79
N GLU A 133 -14.92 -6.09 -1.36
CA GLU A 133 -15.97 -6.72 -2.14
C GLU A 133 -15.22 -7.63 -3.10
N PRO A 134 -15.48 -8.95 -3.07
CA PRO A 134 -14.78 -9.85 -3.94
C PRO A 134 -14.98 -9.27 -5.33
N GLU A 135 -13.88 -8.88 -5.98
CA GLU A 135 -13.87 -8.60 -7.39
C GLU A 135 -14.64 -9.77 -8.00
N GLN A 136 -15.85 -9.48 -8.53
CA GLN A 136 -16.72 -10.52 -9.04
C GLN A 136 -15.86 -11.32 -10.01
N ALA A 137 -15.53 -12.56 -9.61
CA ALA A 137 -14.85 -13.47 -10.49
C ALA A 137 -15.63 -13.42 -11.81
N PRO A 138 -14.96 -13.25 -12.96
CA PRO A 138 -15.65 -13.15 -14.23
C PRO A 138 -16.64 -14.31 -14.30
N GLU A 139 -17.90 -13.95 -14.52
CA GLU A 139 -19.01 -14.90 -14.64
C GLU A 139 -18.52 -16.07 -15.48
N VAL A 140 -18.34 -17.23 -14.85
CA VAL A 140 -17.96 -18.45 -15.57
C VAL A 140 -19.17 -18.78 -16.42
N VAL A 141 -19.15 -18.28 -17.65
CA VAL A 141 -20.04 -18.69 -18.71
C VAL A 141 -19.76 -20.17 -18.88
N PHE A 142 -20.61 -21.01 -18.30
CA PHE A 142 -20.66 -22.43 -18.61
C PHE A 142 -20.99 -22.52 -20.09
N GLU A 143 -19.96 -22.69 -20.93
CA GLU A 143 -20.15 -23.15 -22.29
C GLU A 143 -21.00 -24.42 -22.21
N LYS A 144 -22.18 -24.38 -22.83
CA LYS A 144 -22.98 -25.58 -23.04
C LYS A 144 -22.05 -26.64 -23.64
N PRO A 145 -22.06 -27.89 -23.14
CA PRO A 145 -21.26 -28.94 -23.75
C PRO A 145 -21.63 -29.00 -25.23
N ALA A 146 -20.60 -28.95 -26.09
CA ALA A 146 -20.75 -29.04 -27.52
C ALA A 146 -21.61 -30.27 -27.86
N THR A 147 -22.62 -30.07 -28.71
CA THR A 147 -23.42 -31.16 -29.26
C THR A 147 -22.49 -32.24 -29.79
N PRO A 148 -22.72 -33.53 -29.46
CA PRO A 148 -21.92 -34.61 -30.01
C PRO A 148 -21.99 -34.53 -31.54
N ILE A 149 -20.82 -34.46 -32.17
CA ILE A 149 -20.71 -34.49 -33.62
C ILE A 149 -21.28 -35.84 -34.07
N ASP A 150 -22.41 -35.77 -34.78
CA ASP A 150 -22.98 -36.89 -35.50
C ASP A 150 -21.98 -37.30 -36.59
N ARG A 151 -21.17 -38.33 -36.28
CA ARG A 151 -20.35 -39.00 -37.29
C ARG A 151 -21.29 -39.88 -38.09
N GLY A 152 -21.98 -39.26 -39.03
CA GLY A 152 -22.86 -39.94 -39.97
C GLY A 152 -22.14 -41.14 -40.58
N ASP A 153 -22.56 -42.34 -40.15
CA ASP A 153 -22.24 -43.65 -40.71
C ASP A 153 -22.96 -43.89 -42.05
N THR A 154 -22.99 -42.87 -42.91
CA THR A 154 -23.50 -42.98 -44.28
C THR A 154 -22.63 -42.09 -45.16
N TRP A 155 -22.44 -42.48 -46.43
CA TRP A 155 -21.50 -41.98 -47.44
C TRP A 155 -20.20 -42.79 -47.57
N GLY A 156 -20.33 -43.93 -48.27
CA GLY A 156 -19.19 -44.60 -48.89
C GLY A 156 -19.33 -46.10 -49.19
N SER A 157 -20.48 -46.56 -49.68
CA SER A 157 -20.61 -47.89 -50.30
C SER A 157 -19.80 -47.97 -51.60
N TRP A 158 -18.93 -48.98 -51.69
CA TRP A 158 -18.66 -49.72 -52.93
C TRP A 158 -19.47 -51.01 -52.86
#